data_AF-A0A4R0HFN9-F1
#
_entry.id   AF-A0A4R0HFN9-F1
#
_cell.length_a   1.000
_cell.length_b   1.000
_cell.length_c   1.000
_cell.angle_alpha   90.00
_cell.angle_beta   90.00
_cell.angle_gamma   90.00
#
_symmetry.space_group_name_H-M   'P 1'
#
loop_
_entity.id
_entity.type
_entity.pdbx_description
1 polymer ?
#
loop_
_entity_poly.entity_id
_entity_poly.type
_entity_poly.pdbx_seq_one_letter_code
_entity_poly.pdbx_strand_id
1 'polypeptide(L)'
;MSYIDSYDHELIGRLGYLPLYRPLEVIAGEGWGGYDFSASPDNLILGGGSGEHPGLVVHHLPALVTRFLYAQLNDADEERLSAEDKAFVDDLYFTSDTLEFCRWQIADYANLHKMAQSEAFMTPLSEEMTVEAWLERSLGELIWYVLPELNRHHSKLQQIFAPFHIVPTMRNIAIEPPGYPPSGGRTTENGRLKWGNVRWSKRV
;
A
#
# COMPACT_ATOMS: atom_id res chain seq x y z
N MET A 1 -5.40 -13.74 -17.96
CA MET A 1 -6.08 -12.55 -17.41
C MET A 1 -5.97 -12.67 -15.91
N SER A 2 -5.52 -11.60 -15.27
CA SER A 2 -5.30 -11.56 -13.82
C SER A 2 -6.63 -11.44 -13.10
N TYR A 3 -6.72 -11.87 -11.83
CA TYR A 3 -7.97 -11.75 -11.06
C TYR A 3 -8.40 -10.28 -10.90
N ILE A 4 -7.44 -9.34 -10.81
CA ILE A 4 -7.69 -7.89 -10.81
C ILE A 4 -8.49 -7.42 -12.04
N ASP A 5 -8.36 -8.11 -13.18
CA ASP A 5 -9.07 -7.77 -14.41
C ASP A 5 -10.57 -8.11 -14.36
N SER A 6 -11.06 -8.71 -13.26
CA SER A 6 -12.46 -9.13 -13.08
C SER A 6 -13.35 -8.08 -12.41
N TYR A 7 -12.79 -7.04 -11.79
CA TYR A 7 -13.50 -5.93 -11.13
C TYR A 7 -12.92 -4.56 -11.49
N ASP A 8 -13.70 -3.52 -11.22
CA ASP A 8 -13.31 -2.14 -11.46
C ASP A 8 -12.26 -1.69 -10.44
N HIS A 9 -11.17 -1.11 -10.95
CA HIS A 9 -10.00 -0.73 -10.17
C HIS A 9 -9.23 0.40 -10.85
N GLU A 10 -8.48 1.17 -10.06
CA GLU A 10 -7.52 2.15 -10.56
C GLU A 10 -6.09 1.68 -10.35
N LEU A 11 -5.20 1.92 -11.32
CA LEU A 11 -3.76 1.81 -11.15
C LEU A 11 -3.25 3.03 -10.39
N ILE A 12 -2.59 2.79 -9.26
CA ILE A 12 -1.98 3.81 -8.40
C ILE A 12 -0.54 4.07 -8.81
N GLY A 13 0.22 3.00 -9.04
CA GLY A 13 1.66 3.03 -9.26
C GLY A 13 2.27 1.63 -9.30
N ARG A 14 3.56 1.51 -8.99
CA ARG A 14 4.29 0.24 -8.97
C ARG A 14 5.32 0.20 -7.84
N LEU A 15 5.49 -0.96 -7.24
CA LEU A 15 6.61 -1.29 -6.35
C LEU A 15 7.53 -2.27 -7.07
N GLY A 16 8.62 -1.77 -7.64
CA GLY A 16 9.47 -2.57 -8.52
C GLY A 16 8.66 -3.15 -9.69
N TYR A 17 8.62 -4.48 -9.81
CA TYR A 17 7.83 -5.15 -10.85
C TYR A 17 6.35 -5.30 -10.49
N LEU A 18 5.96 -5.12 -9.23
CA LEU A 18 4.59 -5.34 -8.78
C LEU A 18 3.72 -4.09 -9.03
N PRO A 19 2.67 -4.17 -9.85
CA PRO A 19 1.70 -3.08 -9.97
C PRO A 19 0.90 -2.93 -8.67
N LEU A 20 0.50 -1.69 -8.38
CA LEU A 20 -0.28 -1.32 -7.20
C LEU A 20 -1.63 -0.76 -7.64
N TYR A 21 -2.71 -1.36 -7.15
CA TYR A 21 -4.09 -1.03 -7.50
C TYR A 21 -4.91 -0.64 -6.28
N ARG A 22 -6.00 0.08 -6.55
CA ARG A 22 -7.09 0.31 -5.60
C ARG A 22 -8.40 -0.20 -6.19
N PRO A 23 -9.13 -1.11 -5.51
CA PRO A 23 -10.49 -1.47 -5.89
C PRO A 23 -11.44 -0.26 -5.88
N LEU A 24 -12.36 -0.22 -6.82
CA LEU A 24 -13.44 0.77 -6.85
C LEU A 24 -14.79 0.21 -6.36
N GLU A 25 -14.84 -1.10 -6.11
CA GLU A 25 -16.01 -1.82 -5.63
C GLU A 25 -15.64 -2.85 -4.57
N VAL A 26 -16.65 -3.37 -3.88
CA VAL A 26 -16.48 -4.48 -2.93
C VAL A 26 -16.41 -5.79 -3.71
N ILE A 27 -15.35 -6.55 -3.47
CA ILE A 27 -15.03 -7.81 -4.12
C ILE A 27 -15.25 -8.92 -3.09
N ALA A 28 -16.24 -9.77 -3.35
CA ALA A 28 -16.53 -10.95 -2.54
C ALA A 28 -15.83 -12.17 -3.15
N GLY A 29 -14.69 -12.51 -2.58
CA GLY A 29 -13.89 -13.67 -2.96
C GLY A 29 -14.02 -14.83 -1.99
N GLU A 30 -12.97 -15.62 -1.91
CA GLU A 30 -12.69 -16.65 -0.92
C GLU A 30 -12.27 -16.02 0.43
N GLY A 31 -11.97 -16.90 1.40
CA GLY A 31 -11.39 -16.51 2.68
C GLY A 31 -9.92 -16.08 2.57
N TRP A 32 -9.35 -15.65 3.71
CA TRP A 32 -7.99 -15.12 3.81
C TRP A 32 -6.94 -16.00 3.11
N GLY A 33 -6.17 -15.42 2.19
CA GLY A 33 -5.12 -16.07 1.42
C GLY A 33 -5.62 -16.86 0.20
N GLY A 34 -6.93 -16.80 -0.08
CA GLY A 34 -7.58 -17.43 -1.22
C GLY A 34 -7.06 -16.94 -2.57
N TYR A 35 -7.37 -17.68 -3.63
CA TYR A 35 -6.97 -17.28 -4.99
C TYR A 35 -7.79 -16.09 -5.48
N ASP A 36 -9.11 -16.23 -5.40
CA ASP A 36 -10.04 -15.13 -5.63
C ASP A 36 -10.16 -14.37 -4.32
N PHE A 37 -9.25 -13.45 -4.04
CA PHE A 37 -9.23 -12.75 -2.74
C PHE A 37 -10.41 -11.79 -2.54
N SER A 38 -10.76 -11.52 -1.28
CA SER A 38 -11.74 -10.50 -0.94
C SER A 38 -11.07 -9.14 -0.75
N ALA A 39 -11.68 -8.06 -1.24
CA ALA A 39 -11.16 -6.71 -1.08
C ALA A 39 -12.26 -5.65 -1.18
N SER A 40 -11.97 -4.44 -0.71
CA SER A 40 -12.88 -3.29 -0.75
C SER A 40 -12.14 -2.03 -1.17
N PRO A 41 -12.84 -0.91 -1.42
CA PRO A 41 -12.21 0.38 -1.72
C PRO A 41 -11.33 0.96 -0.60
N ASP A 42 -11.35 0.35 0.60
CA ASP A 42 -10.49 0.67 1.75
C ASP A 42 -9.18 -0.14 1.75
N ASN A 43 -8.98 -1.02 0.75
CA ASN A 43 -7.78 -1.82 0.57
C ASN A 43 -6.88 -1.27 -0.54
N LEU A 44 -5.62 -1.70 -0.51
CA LEU A 44 -4.73 -1.64 -1.67
C LEU A 44 -4.36 -3.06 -2.10
N ILE A 45 -4.04 -3.25 -3.38
CA ILE A 45 -3.65 -4.55 -3.91
C ILE A 45 -2.31 -4.41 -4.64
N LEU A 46 -1.30 -5.20 -4.24
CA LEU A 46 -0.09 -5.40 -5.03
C LEU A 46 -0.19 -6.68 -5.88
N GLY A 47 0.33 -6.62 -7.10
CA GLY A 47 0.16 -7.70 -8.06
C GLY A 47 -1.28 -7.79 -8.53
N GLY A 48 -1.79 -8.99 -8.83
CA GLY A 48 -3.12 -9.11 -9.43
C GLY A 48 -3.80 -10.46 -9.36
N GLY A 49 -3.38 -11.34 -8.45
CA GLY A 49 -4.12 -12.55 -8.07
C GLY A 49 -4.03 -13.74 -9.02
N SER A 50 -3.54 -13.57 -10.25
CA SER A 50 -3.24 -14.68 -11.17
C SER A 50 -2.46 -14.24 -12.42
N GLY A 51 -1.85 -15.21 -13.13
CA GLY A 51 -1.09 -14.96 -14.35
C GLY A 51 0.37 -14.60 -14.06
N GLU A 52 0.70 -13.31 -14.12
CA GLU A 52 2.09 -12.81 -14.04
C GLU A 52 2.58 -12.66 -12.59
N HIS A 53 1.70 -12.22 -11.67
CA HIS A 53 2.06 -11.96 -10.27
C HIS A 53 0.94 -12.42 -9.31
N PRO A 54 1.27 -13.07 -8.17
CA PRO A 54 0.28 -13.38 -7.15
C PRO A 54 -0.28 -12.10 -6.52
N GLY A 55 -1.44 -12.21 -5.86
CA GLY A 55 -2.11 -11.07 -5.24
C GLY A 55 -1.62 -10.83 -3.82
N LEU A 56 -1.46 -9.59 -3.42
CA LEU A 56 -1.28 -9.20 -2.03
C LEU A 56 -2.31 -8.12 -1.69
N VAL A 57 -3.26 -8.45 -0.81
CA VAL A 57 -4.25 -7.48 -0.32
C VAL A 57 -3.69 -6.82 0.94
N VAL A 58 -3.71 -5.50 0.94
CA VAL A 58 -3.25 -4.68 2.05
C VAL A 58 -4.45 -4.19 2.83
N HIS A 59 -4.50 -4.56 4.10
CA HIS A 59 -5.56 -4.26 5.04
C HIS A 59 -5.08 -3.24 6.07
N HIS A 60 -6.02 -2.66 6.82
CA HIS A 60 -5.73 -1.78 7.94
C HIS A 60 -4.71 -0.67 7.59
N LEU A 61 -4.94 0.04 6.48
CA LEU A 61 -4.07 1.10 5.98
C LEU A 61 -3.59 2.13 7.03
N PRO A 62 -4.40 2.52 8.05
CA PRO A 62 -3.92 3.38 9.13
C PRO A 62 -2.75 2.79 9.94
N ALA A 63 -2.67 1.47 10.09
CA ALA A 63 -1.59 0.79 10.80
C ALA A 63 -0.25 0.98 10.06
N LEU A 64 -0.25 0.81 8.74
CA LEU A 64 0.94 1.00 7.89
C LEU A 64 1.44 2.45 7.96
N VAL A 65 0.53 3.42 7.87
CA VAL A 65 0.87 4.84 8.05
C VAL A 65 1.49 5.08 9.42
N THR A 66 0.89 4.51 10.47
CA THR A 66 1.38 4.68 11.84
C THR A 66 2.77 4.08 12.01
N ARG A 67 3.05 2.90 11.44
CA ARG A 67 4.38 2.28 11.45
C ARG A 67 5.42 3.11 10.70
N PHE A 68 5.05 3.71 9.57
CA PHE A 68 5.92 4.63 8.84
C PHE A 68 6.25 5.89 9.66
N LEU A 69 5.26 6.49 10.32
CA LEU A 69 5.44 7.68 11.15
C LEU A 69 6.27 7.38 12.41
N TYR A 70 5.95 6.28 13.09
CA TYR A 70 6.63 5.87 14.33
C TYR A 70 8.10 5.54 14.08
N ALA A 71 8.43 4.91 12.94
CA ALA A 71 9.80 4.58 12.57
C ALA A 71 10.74 5.78 12.39
N GLN A 72 10.21 7.00 12.42
CA GLN A 72 10.98 8.25 12.32
C GLN A 72 11.21 8.93 13.67
N LEU A 73 10.58 8.42 14.74
CA LEU A 73 10.82 8.92 16.09
C LEU A 73 12.10 8.28 16.64
N ASN A 74 12.83 9.07 17.43
CA ASN A 74 13.86 8.56 18.34
C ASN A 74 13.28 8.48 19.76
N ASP A 75 14.02 7.86 20.69
CA ASP A 75 13.60 7.68 22.09
C ASP A 75 13.11 9.00 22.73
N ALA A 76 13.80 10.12 22.48
CA ALA A 76 13.41 11.42 23.04
C ALA A 76 12.13 11.98 22.41
N ASP A 77 11.86 11.70 21.14
CA ASP A 77 10.61 12.08 20.48
C ASP A 77 9.45 11.19 20.94
N GLU A 78 9.69 9.88 21.17
CA GLU A 78 8.70 8.98 21.73
C GLU A 78 8.26 9.40 23.14
N GLU A 79 9.20 9.86 23.98
CA GLU A 79 8.92 10.39 25.32
C GLU A 79 8.10 11.69 25.31
N ARG A 80 8.12 12.43 24.20
CA ARG A 80 7.35 13.66 24.03
C ARG A 80 5.88 13.42 23.66
N LEU A 81 5.51 12.19 23.28
CA LEU A 81 4.11 11.83 23.06
C LEU A 81 3.33 11.90 24.38
N SER A 82 2.16 12.52 24.35
CA SER A 82 1.25 12.46 25.49
C SER A 82 0.80 11.01 25.72
N ALA A 83 0.41 10.65 26.96
CA ALA A 83 -0.06 9.29 27.25
C ALA A 83 -1.29 8.90 26.39
N GLU A 84 -2.17 9.85 26.10
CA GLU A 84 -3.34 9.65 25.25
C GLU A 84 -2.93 9.42 23.79
N ASP A 85 -2.03 10.25 23.26
CA ASP A 85 -1.56 10.11 21.88
C ASP A 85 -0.74 8.84 21.69
N LYS A 86 0.09 8.46 22.67
CA LYS A 86 0.82 7.20 22.66
C LYS A 86 -0.13 6.00 22.65
N ALA A 87 -1.17 6.00 23.50
CA ALA A 87 -2.15 4.92 23.50
C ALA A 87 -2.90 4.81 22.16
N PHE A 88 -3.27 5.94 21.55
CA PHE A 88 -3.89 5.96 20.22
C PHE A 88 -2.95 5.44 19.13
N VAL A 89 -1.67 5.85 19.16
CA VAL A 89 -0.65 5.38 18.22
C VAL A 89 -0.39 3.90 18.39
N ASP A 90 -0.27 3.40 19.62
CA ASP A 90 -0.03 1.99 19.91
C ASP A 90 -1.19 1.11 19.41
N ASP A 91 -2.45 1.52 19.59
CA ASP A 91 -3.62 0.78 19.08
C ASP A 91 -3.55 0.56 17.56
N LEU A 92 -3.19 1.61 16.81
CA LEU A 92 -3.00 1.50 15.37
C LEU A 92 -1.73 0.71 15.00
N TYR A 93 -0.62 0.95 15.70
CA TYR A 93 0.67 0.34 15.41
C TYR A 93 0.63 -1.18 15.55
N PHE A 94 -0.02 -1.68 16.60
CA PHE A 94 -0.11 -3.11 16.92
C PHE A 94 -1.27 -3.83 16.22
N THR A 95 -2.03 -3.16 15.35
CA THR A 95 -3.09 -3.81 14.55
C THR A 95 -2.50 -4.91 13.65
N SER A 96 -2.93 -6.17 13.83
CA SER A 96 -2.44 -7.32 13.06
C SER A 96 -3.08 -7.44 11.68
N ASP A 97 -2.72 -8.50 10.94
CA ASP A 97 -3.42 -8.93 9.72
C ASP A 97 -3.47 -7.84 8.63
N THR A 98 -2.35 -7.15 8.42
CA THR A 98 -2.28 -6.04 7.46
C THR A 98 -1.86 -6.47 6.05
N LEU A 99 -1.23 -7.64 5.92
CA LEU A 99 -0.73 -8.18 4.65
C LEU A 99 -1.31 -9.58 4.39
N GLU A 100 -2.18 -9.69 3.39
CA GLU A 100 -2.79 -10.94 2.96
C GLU A 100 -2.11 -11.47 1.69
N PHE A 101 -1.16 -12.37 1.85
CA PHE A 101 -0.47 -13.02 0.74
C PHE A 101 -1.36 -14.07 0.06
N CYS A 102 -2.02 -13.69 -1.03
CA CYS A 102 -3.00 -14.53 -1.74
C CYS A 102 -2.29 -15.46 -2.74
N ARG A 103 -2.24 -16.75 -2.40
CA ARG A 103 -1.60 -17.81 -3.21
C ARG A 103 -0.09 -17.67 -3.44
N TRP A 104 0.58 -16.82 -2.67
CA TRP A 104 2.04 -16.72 -2.74
C TRP A 104 2.69 -18.05 -2.39
N GLN A 105 3.61 -18.47 -3.23
CA GLN A 105 4.51 -19.59 -2.96
C GLN A 105 5.83 -19.06 -2.39
N ILE A 106 6.64 -19.97 -1.85
CA ILE A 106 7.98 -19.65 -1.33
C ILE A 106 8.83 -18.93 -2.38
N ALA A 107 8.71 -19.32 -3.65
CA ALA A 107 9.43 -18.69 -4.76
C ALA A 107 9.00 -17.23 -4.98
N ASP A 108 7.70 -16.93 -4.85
CA ASP A 108 7.18 -15.56 -5.01
C ASP A 108 7.69 -14.67 -3.87
N TYR A 109 7.65 -15.19 -2.65
CA TYR A 109 8.16 -14.49 -1.48
C TYR A 109 9.68 -14.25 -1.58
N ALA A 110 10.45 -15.24 -2.05
CA ALA A 110 11.87 -15.08 -2.32
C ALA A 110 12.15 -14.02 -3.41
N ASN A 111 11.31 -13.95 -4.44
CA ASN A 111 11.42 -12.94 -5.50
C ASN A 111 11.08 -11.53 -4.97
N LEU A 112 10.09 -11.39 -4.09
CA LEU A 112 9.79 -10.13 -3.39
C LEU A 112 10.99 -9.70 -2.54
N HIS A 113 11.57 -10.61 -1.76
CA HIS A 113 12.73 -10.32 -0.94
C HIS A 113 13.92 -9.85 -1.80
N LYS A 114 14.22 -10.57 -2.88
CA LYS A 114 15.29 -10.20 -3.82
C LYS A 114 15.04 -8.85 -4.48
N MET A 115 13.79 -8.58 -4.86
CA MET A 115 13.41 -7.28 -5.42
C MET A 115 13.63 -6.17 -4.39
N ALA A 116 13.16 -6.34 -3.15
CA ALA A 116 13.28 -5.35 -2.09
C ALA A 116 14.75 -4.99 -1.78
N GLN A 117 15.68 -5.93 -1.93
CA GLN A 117 17.13 -5.71 -1.78
C GLN A 117 17.79 -4.97 -2.95
N SER A 118 17.06 -4.71 -4.04
CA SER A 118 17.62 -4.06 -5.22
C SER A 118 18.05 -2.63 -4.95
N GLU A 119 19.28 -2.29 -5.32
CA GLU A 119 19.84 -0.93 -5.28
C GLU A 119 19.11 0.07 -6.23
N ALA A 120 18.18 -0.41 -7.06
CA ALA A 120 17.31 0.45 -7.86
C ALA A 120 16.27 1.19 -7.00
N PHE A 121 16.00 0.71 -5.79
CA PHE A 121 15.15 1.40 -4.83
C PHE A 121 15.91 2.53 -4.13
N MET A 122 15.19 3.61 -3.81
CA MET A 122 15.74 4.70 -2.99
C MET A 122 16.11 4.21 -1.60
N THR A 123 15.28 3.33 -1.03
CA THR A 123 15.52 2.71 0.27
C THR A 123 15.33 1.21 0.15
N PRO A 124 16.37 0.46 -0.27
CA PRO A 124 16.35 -0.99 -0.34
C PRO A 124 16.17 -1.64 1.04
N LEU A 125 15.74 -2.91 1.05
CA LEU A 125 15.64 -3.74 2.25
C LEU A 125 17.02 -3.92 2.90
N SER A 126 17.15 -3.51 4.16
CA SER A 126 18.34 -3.74 4.99
C SER A 126 18.26 -5.07 5.75
N GLU A 127 19.39 -5.54 6.27
CA GLU A 127 19.45 -6.77 7.09
C GLU A 127 18.71 -6.66 8.43
N GLU A 128 18.48 -5.43 8.91
CA GLU A 128 17.81 -5.14 10.18
C GLU A 128 16.27 -5.13 10.06
N MET A 129 15.74 -5.25 8.84
CA MET A 129 14.32 -5.10 8.55
C MET A 129 13.77 -6.35 7.86
N THR A 130 12.55 -6.76 8.21
CA THR A 130 11.84 -7.79 7.46
C THR A 130 11.26 -7.21 6.17
N VAL A 131 11.05 -8.05 5.17
CA VAL A 131 10.46 -7.60 3.90
C VAL A 131 9.04 -7.08 4.08
N GLU A 132 8.27 -7.62 5.04
CA GLU A 132 6.96 -7.13 5.43
C GLU A 132 7.04 -5.73 6.02
N ALA A 133 7.96 -5.48 6.96
CA ALA A 133 8.13 -4.16 7.56
C ALA A 133 8.56 -3.12 6.50
N TRP A 134 9.43 -3.52 5.57
CA TRP A 134 9.82 -2.67 4.43
C TRP A 134 8.64 -2.35 3.51
N LEU A 135 7.80 -3.34 3.24
CA LEU A 135 6.60 -3.18 2.43
C LEU A 135 5.58 -2.26 3.10
N GLU A 136 5.28 -2.52 4.37
CA GLU A 136 4.37 -1.72 5.19
C GLU A 136 4.83 -0.27 5.30
N ARG A 137 6.13 -0.01 5.51
CA ARG A 137 6.68 1.36 5.54
C ARG A 137 6.59 2.04 4.19
N SER A 138 6.92 1.34 3.10
CA SER A 138 6.85 1.87 1.73
C SER A 138 5.42 2.27 1.35
N LEU A 139 4.44 1.44 1.71
CA LEU A 139 3.02 1.70 1.47
C LEU A 139 2.45 2.74 2.44
N GLY A 140 2.87 2.71 3.72
CA GLY A 140 2.51 3.70 4.73
C GLY A 140 2.92 5.11 4.32
N GLU A 141 4.12 5.28 3.77
CA GLU A 141 4.57 6.55 3.20
C GLU A 141 3.68 7.01 2.03
N LEU A 142 3.37 6.10 1.10
CA LEU A 142 2.49 6.40 -0.03
C LEU A 142 1.12 6.88 0.47
N ILE A 143 0.51 6.16 1.41
CA ILE A 143 -0.81 6.52 1.96
C ILE A 143 -0.73 7.86 2.68
N TRP A 144 0.34 8.12 3.43
CA TRP A 144 0.52 9.36 4.15
C TRP A 144 0.59 10.59 3.23
N TYR A 145 1.44 10.55 2.19
CA TYR A 145 1.69 11.71 1.35
C TYR A 145 0.78 11.81 0.12
N VAL A 146 0.32 10.68 -0.42
CA VAL A 146 -0.29 10.60 -1.75
C VAL A 146 -1.76 10.16 -1.70
N LEU A 147 -2.13 9.31 -0.74
CA LEU A 147 -3.50 8.77 -0.60
C LEU A 147 -4.09 9.04 0.79
N PRO A 148 -4.02 10.28 1.34
CA PRO A 148 -4.44 10.55 2.70
C PRO A 148 -5.93 10.24 2.95
N GLU A 149 -6.75 10.25 1.90
CA GLU A 149 -8.18 9.94 2.00
C GLU A 149 -8.45 8.46 2.29
N LEU A 150 -7.48 7.57 2.09
CA LEU A 150 -7.56 6.16 2.46
C LEU A 150 -7.31 5.91 3.95
N ASN A 151 -6.84 6.92 4.68
CA ASN A 151 -6.60 6.82 6.11
C ASN A 151 -7.60 7.68 6.89
N ARG A 152 -8.63 7.04 7.44
CA ARG A 152 -9.63 7.72 8.29
C ARG A 152 -9.05 8.45 9.50
N HIS A 153 -7.83 8.10 9.93
CA HIS A 153 -7.13 8.71 11.06
C HIS A 153 -6.10 9.76 10.63
N HIS A 154 -6.01 10.11 9.34
CA HIS A 154 -4.99 10.99 8.80
C HIS A 154 -4.88 12.33 9.57
N SER A 155 -6.00 13.02 9.80
CA SER A 155 -5.99 14.31 10.51
C SER A 155 -5.53 14.20 11.97
N LYS A 156 -5.90 13.13 12.67
CA LYS A 156 -5.46 12.91 14.07
C LYS A 156 -3.97 12.58 14.11
N LEU A 157 -3.49 11.71 13.23
CA LEU A 157 -2.06 11.42 13.10
C LEU A 157 -1.27 12.68 12.70
N GLN A 158 -1.81 13.55 11.84
CA GLN A 158 -1.17 14.82 11.49
C GLN A 158 -1.03 15.74 12.71
N GLN A 159 -2.02 15.80 13.58
CA GLN A 159 -1.93 16.58 14.82
C GLN A 159 -0.89 16.00 15.79
N ILE A 160 -0.91 14.67 15.98
CA ILE A 160 0.03 13.97 16.87
C ILE A 160 1.47 14.16 16.39
N PHE A 161 1.71 13.99 15.10
CA PHE A 161 3.05 13.97 14.53
C PHE A 161 3.56 15.34 14.05
N ALA A 162 2.72 16.38 14.04
CA ALA A 162 3.12 17.75 13.67
C ALA A 162 4.36 18.30 14.40
N PRO A 163 4.60 17.99 15.70
CA PRO A 163 5.78 18.47 16.41
C PRO A 163 7.09 17.77 16.03
N PHE A 164 7.05 16.70 15.23
CA PHE A 164 8.22 15.90 14.85
C PHE A 164 8.63 16.13 13.41
N HIS A 165 9.89 15.86 13.11
CA HIS A 165 10.40 15.99 11.75
C HIS A 165 10.12 14.73 10.94
N ILE A 166 8.95 14.70 10.31
CA ILE A 166 8.53 13.61 9.41
C ILE A 166 8.89 13.96 7.97
N VAL A 167 9.60 13.06 7.28
CA VAL A 167 10.04 13.24 5.89
C VAL A 167 9.80 11.95 5.08
N PRO A 168 9.69 12.03 3.74
CA PRO A 168 9.58 10.83 2.92
C PRO A 168 10.94 10.13 2.84
N THR A 169 11.10 9.03 3.60
CA THR A 169 12.32 8.23 3.75
C THR A 169 12.35 6.95 2.90
N MET A 170 11.22 6.46 2.40
CA MET A 170 11.13 5.19 1.66
C MET A 170 11.24 5.41 0.16
N ARG A 171 10.34 6.22 -0.42
CA ARG A 171 10.29 6.60 -1.85
C ARG A 171 10.40 5.43 -2.82
N ASN A 172 9.85 4.28 -2.46
CA ASN A 172 9.97 3.04 -3.23
C ASN A 172 8.84 2.84 -4.25
N ILE A 173 7.72 3.57 -4.12
CA ILE A 173 6.58 3.48 -5.03
C ILE A 173 6.77 4.45 -6.19
N ALA A 174 6.86 3.92 -7.41
CA ALA A 174 6.86 4.69 -8.64
C ALA A 174 5.43 5.04 -9.03
N ILE A 175 5.18 6.31 -9.30
CA ILE A 175 3.87 6.82 -9.73
C ILE A 175 4.00 7.38 -11.13
N GLU A 176 3.06 7.02 -12.01
CA GLU A 176 3.00 7.58 -13.36
C GLU A 176 2.63 9.07 -13.29
N PRO A 177 3.41 9.96 -13.95
CA PRO A 177 3.13 11.38 -13.92
C PRO A 177 1.83 11.70 -14.69
N PRO A 178 1.08 12.73 -14.26
CA PRO A 178 -0.14 13.14 -14.95
C PRO A 178 0.07 13.39 -16.45
N GLY A 179 -0.87 12.90 -17.26
CA GLY A 179 -0.88 13.12 -18.70
C GLY A 179 -0.08 12.13 -19.54
N TYR A 180 0.57 11.12 -18.94
CA TYR A 180 1.00 9.92 -19.65
C TYR A 180 -0.23 9.17 -20.21
N PRO A 181 -0.12 8.51 -21.39
CA PRO A 181 -1.20 7.69 -21.91
C PRO A 181 -1.56 6.62 -20.88
N PRO A 182 -2.84 6.55 -20.46
CA PRO A 182 -3.21 5.61 -19.43
C PRO A 182 -2.99 4.18 -19.90
N SER A 183 -2.34 3.38 -19.06
CA SER A 183 -2.18 1.95 -19.26
C SER A 183 -2.44 1.22 -17.94
N GLY A 184 -3.22 0.14 -17.97
CA GLY A 184 -3.68 -0.56 -16.76
C GLY A 184 -4.94 0.04 -16.12
N GLY A 185 -5.48 -0.59 -15.08
CA GLY A 185 -6.75 -0.18 -14.49
C GLY A 185 -7.97 -0.47 -15.39
N ARG A 186 -9.13 -0.69 -14.76
CA ARG A 186 -10.36 -1.08 -15.47
C ARG A 186 -11.57 -0.36 -14.89
N THR A 187 -12.45 0.13 -15.75
CA THR A 187 -13.79 0.58 -15.35
C THR A 187 -14.87 0.18 -16.34
N THR A 188 -16.11 0.10 -15.88
CA THR A 188 -17.29 -0.17 -16.71
C THR A 188 -18.21 1.06 -16.74
N GLU A 189 -18.31 1.71 -17.90
CA GLU A 189 -19.20 2.86 -18.12
C GLU A 189 -20.33 2.45 -19.09
N ASN A 190 -21.60 2.55 -18.65
CA ASN A 190 -22.78 2.19 -19.46
C ASN A 190 -22.71 0.76 -20.04
N GLY A 191 -22.21 -0.20 -19.27
CA GLY A 191 -22.05 -1.60 -19.69
C GLY A 191 -20.90 -1.84 -20.68
N ARG A 192 -20.05 -0.85 -20.94
CA ARG A 192 -18.87 -0.98 -21.79
C ARG A 192 -17.58 -0.91 -20.97
N LEU A 193 -16.70 -1.86 -21.25
CA LEU A 193 -15.38 -1.94 -20.65
C LEU A 193 -14.46 -0.82 -21.17
N LYS A 194 -13.77 -0.15 -20.25
CA LYS A 194 -12.77 0.88 -20.53
C LYS A 194 -11.50 0.58 -19.75
N TRP A 195 -10.42 0.37 -20.49
CA TRP A 195 -9.08 0.14 -19.95
C TRP A 195 -8.30 1.46 -19.87
N GLY A 196 -7.32 1.53 -18.98
CA GLY A 196 -6.54 2.74 -18.78
C GLY A 196 -7.08 3.62 -17.67
N ASN A 197 -7.62 3.04 -16.59
CA ASN A 197 -7.96 3.83 -15.42
C ASN A 197 -6.74 4.00 -14.52
N VAL A 198 -5.90 5.00 -14.84
CA VAL A 198 -4.78 5.41 -13.99
C VAL A 198 -5.25 6.59 -13.14
N ARG A 199 -5.00 6.54 -11.84
CA ARG A 199 -5.48 7.55 -10.89
C ARG A 199 -5.12 8.98 -11.29
N TRP A 200 -3.94 9.15 -11.88
CA TRP A 200 -3.36 10.46 -12.25
C TRP A 200 -3.70 10.89 -13.67
N SER A 201 -4.48 10.11 -14.42
CA SER A 201 -4.79 10.35 -15.84
C SER A 201 -5.70 11.55 -16.11
N LYS A 202 -6.32 12.13 -15.07
CA LYS A 202 -7.13 13.34 -15.23
C LYS A 202 -6.24 14.57 -15.36
N ARG A 203 -6.05 15.01 -16.61
CA ARG A 203 -5.75 16.42 -16.92
C ARG A 203 -6.96 17.27 -16.50
N VAL A 204 -6.70 18.30 -15.70
CA VAL A 204 -7.55 19.50 -15.65
C VAL A 204 -7.43 20.21 -16.99
#